data_AF-A0A1V6K5V3-F1
#
_entry.id   AF-A0A1V6K5V3-F1
#
_cell.length_a   1.000
_cell.length_b   1.000
_cell.length_c   1.000
_cell.angle_alpha   90.00
_cell.angle_beta   90.00
_cell.angle_gamma   90.00
#
_symmetry.space_group_name_H-M   'P 1'
#
loop_
_entity.id
_entity.type
_entity.pdbx_description
1 polymer ?
#
loop_
_entity_poly.entity_id
_entity_poly.type
_entity_poly.pdbx_seq_one_letter_code
_entity_poly.pdbx_strand_id
1 'polypeptide(L)'
;MLLFDGEFIGTREQDRRLSGLFAAAEYRQERMRVIESRCGILCSECGYRAEMGCGGCMAIKRPFWGEICPLKTCCEARGLENCGRCGEFPCEVLVQFAFDERQGDGGRRIEQCRAWSLQ
;
A
#
# COMPACT_ATOMS: atom_id res chain seq x y z
N MET A 1 -6.50 -4.79 -46.17
CA MET A 1 -7.49 -5.88 -46.35
C MET A 1 -6.71 -7.17 -46.22
N LEU A 2 -6.72 -8.00 -45.17
CA LEU A 2 -7.59 -8.32 -44.02
C LEU A 2 -6.63 -8.84 -42.90
N LEU A 3 -6.69 -8.33 -41.66
CA LEU A 3 -7.40 -8.85 -40.46
C LEU A 3 -6.89 -10.19 -39.86
N PHE A 4 -6.30 -10.06 -38.65
CA PHE A 4 -6.24 -10.93 -37.45
C PHE A 4 -5.78 -12.40 -37.61
N ASP A 5 -4.96 -12.99 -36.74
CA ASP A 5 -5.01 -13.02 -35.28
C ASP A 5 -3.62 -13.01 -34.64
N GLY A 6 -3.47 -12.21 -33.59
CA GLY A 6 -2.28 -12.18 -32.76
C GLY A 6 -2.28 -13.30 -31.73
N GLU A 7 -1.19 -14.04 -31.68
CA GLU A 7 -0.74 -14.81 -30.52
C GLU A 7 0.78 -14.69 -30.40
N PHE A 8 1.23 -14.18 -29.24
CA PHE A 8 2.43 -14.54 -28.44
C PHE A 8 3.65 -15.11 -29.18
N ILE A 9 4.91 -14.71 -28.96
CA ILE A 9 5.67 -14.84 -27.70
C ILE A 9 6.89 -13.87 -27.80
N GLY A 10 6.85 -12.73 -27.11
CA GLY A 10 8.02 -11.85 -27.00
C GLY A 10 8.97 -12.38 -25.94
N THR A 11 10.10 -12.96 -26.36
CA THR A 11 11.16 -13.42 -25.46
C THR A 11 11.64 -12.28 -24.56
N ARG A 12 11.82 -12.61 -23.28
CA ARG A 12 12.13 -11.82 -22.08
C ARG A 12 13.43 -10.99 -22.12
N GLU A 13 13.83 -10.47 -23.27
CA GLU A 13 15.17 -9.89 -23.52
C GLU A 13 15.21 -8.53 -24.24
N GLN A 14 14.07 -7.98 -24.69
CA GLN A 14 14.04 -6.76 -25.51
C GLN A 14 13.60 -5.48 -24.80
N ASP A 15 14.01 -5.27 -23.53
CA ASP A 15 13.86 -3.94 -22.90
C ASP A 15 15.09 -3.52 -22.07
N ARG A 16 16.28 -3.80 -22.61
CA ARG A 16 17.59 -3.51 -21.99
C ARG A 16 18.12 -2.08 -22.27
N ARG A 17 17.27 -1.12 -22.68
CA ARG A 17 17.71 0.24 -23.04
C ARG A 17 16.82 1.39 -22.57
N LEU A 18 16.06 1.22 -21.48
CA LEU A 18 15.64 2.37 -20.68
C LEU A 18 16.57 2.46 -19.48
N SER A 19 17.46 3.45 -19.53
CA SER A 19 18.52 3.71 -18.55
C SER A 19 17.98 3.67 -17.13
N GLY A 20 18.70 2.96 -16.25
CA GLY A 20 18.21 2.53 -14.93
C GLY A 20 17.68 3.61 -14.00
N LEU A 21 17.88 4.90 -14.29
CA LEU A 21 17.24 6.01 -13.57
C LEU A 21 15.77 6.22 -13.95
N PHE A 22 15.42 6.11 -15.23
CA PHE A 22 14.02 6.22 -15.68
C PHE A 22 13.22 5.00 -15.23
N ALA A 23 13.76 3.79 -15.42
CA ALA A 23 13.12 2.57 -14.93
C ALA A 23 12.96 2.56 -13.39
N ALA A 24 13.94 3.08 -12.62
CA ALA A 24 13.81 3.20 -11.16
C ALA A 24 12.87 4.33 -10.71
N ALA A 25 12.65 5.36 -11.54
CA ALA A 25 11.69 6.42 -11.27
C ALA A 25 10.25 5.97 -11.60
N GLU A 26 10.05 5.31 -12.74
CA GLU A 26 8.79 4.70 -13.14
C GLU A 26 8.38 3.59 -12.17
N TYR A 27 9.33 2.71 -11.78
CA TYR A 27 9.09 1.70 -10.75
C TYR A 27 8.77 2.33 -9.37
N ARG A 28 9.42 3.43 -8.98
CA ARG A 28 9.09 4.16 -7.75
C ARG A 28 7.70 4.79 -7.82
N GLN A 29 7.29 5.30 -8.98
CA GLN A 29 5.94 5.82 -9.22
C GLN A 29 4.89 4.70 -9.16
N GLU A 30 5.14 3.57 -9.80
CA GLU A 30 4.24 2.41 -9.78
C GLU A 30 4.06 1.85 -8.36
N ARG A 31 5.15 1.73 -7.60
CA ARG A 31 5.10 1.32 -6.19
C ARG A 31 4.35 2.31 -5.30
N MET A 32 4.42 3.59 -5.60
CA MET A 32 3.66 4.61 -4.87
C MET A 32 2.17 4.58 -5.21
N ARG A 33 1.75 3.89 -6.29
CA ARG A 33 0.34 3.70 -6.69
C ARG A 33 -0.36 2.52 -6.02
N VAL A 34 0.36 1.55 -5.46
CA VAL A 34 -0.28 0.38 -4.85
C VAL A 34 -0.54 0.62 -3.37
N ILE A 35 -1.81 0.65 -2.98
CA ILE A 35 -2.22 0.72 -1.57
C ILE A 35 -1.98 -0.63 -0.91
N GLU A 36 -1.02 -0.68 0.02
CA GLU A 36 -0.64 -1.92 0.71
C GLU A 36 -1.40 -2.14 2.03
N SER A 37 -1.92 -1.05 2.62
CA SER A 37 -2.67 -1.11 3.87
C SER A 37 -3.67 0.04 4.00
N ARG A 38 -4.63 -0.12 4.92
CA ARG A 38 -5.63 0.92 5.20
C ARG A 38 -5.05 2.12 5.95
N CYS A 39 -4.03 1.91 6.78
CA CYS A 39 -3.52 2.95 7.68
C CYS A 39 -2.26 3.67 7.20
N GLY A 40 -1.70 3.30 6.03
CA GLY A 40 -0.47 3.92 5.50
C GLY A 40 0.83 3.16 5.83
N ILE A 41 0.76 2.02 6.53
CA ILE A 41 1.93 1.15 6.67
C ILE A 41 2.21 0.44 5.34
N LEU A 42 3.47 0.43 4.91
CA LEU A 42 3.93 -0.39 3.80
C LEU A 42 4.09 -1.84 4.29
N CYS A 43 3.13 -2.72 3.97
CA CYS A 43 3.18 -4.12 4.38
C CYS A 43 4.39 -4.87 3.77
N SER A 44 4.89 -4.42 2.62
CA SER A 44 6.11 -4.92 1.99
C SER A 44 7.38 -4.64 2.80
N GLU A 45 7.37 -3.60 3.65
CA GLU A 45 8.48 -3.19 4.53
C GLU A 45 8.22 -3.53 6.00
N CYS A 46 7.10 -4.19 6.29
CA CYS A 46 6.70 -4.55 7.65
C CYS A 46 7.40 -5.86 8.11
N GLY A 47 8.34 -5.75 9.06
CA GLY A 47 9.08 -6.91 9.60
C GLY A 47 8.17 -7.99 10.20
N TYR A 48 7.11 -7.58 10.91
CA TYR A 48 6.13 -8.51 11.49
C TYR A 48 5.41 -9.37 10.45
N ARG A 49 5.43 -8.99 9.17
CA ARG A 49 4.82 -9.79 8.11
C ARG A 49 5.48 -11.16 8.01
N ALA A 50 6.81 -11.18 7.97
CA ALA A 50 7.59 -12.41 7.91
C ALA A 50 7.61 -13.13 9.27
N GLU A 51 7.85 -12.40 10.36
CA GLU A 51 7.98 -12.97 11.71
C GLU A 51 6.71 -13.66 12.19
N MET A 52 5.54 -13.08 11.87
CA MET A 52 4.24 -13.59 12.34
C MET A 52 3.48 -14.37 11.26
N GLY A 53 4.07 -14.59 10.08
CA GLY A 53 3.38 -15.23 8.96
C GLY A 53 2.12 -14.48 8.50
N CYS A 54 2.11 -13.15 8.60
CA CYS A 54 0.94 -12.33 8.28
C CYS A 54 0.79 -12.14 6.76
N GLY A 55 -0.43 -12.30 6.23
CA GLY A 55 -0.72 -12.15 4.81
C GLY A 55 -0.61 -10.71 4.26
N GLY A 56 -0.60 -9.71 5.14
CA GLY A 56 -0.67 -8.29 4.79
C GLY A 56 -2.08 -7.71 4.96
N CYS A 57 -2.17 -6.40 5.21
CA CYS A 57 -3.41 -5.72 5.63
C CYS A 57 -4.60 -5.93 4.67
N MET A 58 -4.33 -5.98 3.36
CA MET A 58 -5.35 -6.20 2.33
C MET A 58 -5.86 -7.65 2.27
N ALA A 59 -5.03 -8.63 2.67
CA ALA A 59 -5.36 -10.05 2.56
C ALA A 59 -5.94 -10.63 3.87
N ILE A 60 -5.62 -10.04 5.02
CA ILE A 60 -6.08 -10.54 6.32
C ILE A 60 -7.43 -9.93 6.71
N LYS A 61 -8.27 -10.72 7.38
CA LYS A 61 -9.48 -10.22 8.05
C LYS A 61 -9.18 -9.66 9.45
N ARG A 62 -8.16 -10.22 10.13
CA ARG A 62 -7.82 -9.92 11.52
C ARG A 62 -6.30 -9.73 11.65
N PRO A 63 -5.83 -8.74 12.43
CA PRO A 63 -4.40 -8.61 12.70
C PRO A 63 -3.92 -9.72 13.64
N PHE A 64 -2.61 -9.98 13.66
CA PHE A 64 -2.04 -10.97 14.60
C PHE A 64 -2.06 -10.50 16.06
N TRP A 65 -2.10 -9.18 16.29
CA TRP A 65 -2.02 -8.55 17.61
C TRP A 65 -3.39 -8.30 18.26
N GLY A 66 -4.49 -8.73 17.63
CA GLY A 66 -5.81 -8.54 18.22
C GLY A 66 -6.96 -8.96 17.33
N GLU A 67 -8.15 -8.87 17.89
CA GLU A 67 -9.38 -9.33 17.24
C GLU A 67 -9.83 -8.41 16.09
N ILE A 68 -9.56 -7.10 16.20
CA ILE A 68 -10.01 -6.06 15.27
C ILE A 68 -8.91 -5.02 15.09
N CYS A 69 -8.67 -4.61 13.84
CA CYS A 69 -7.93 -3.38 13.56
C CYS A 69 -8.92 -2.22 13.37
N PRO A 70 -8.92 -1.18 14.22
CA PRO A 70 -9.92 -0.12 14.17
C PRO A 70 -9.83 0.71 12.88
N LEU A 71 -8.62 1.00 12.40
CA LEU A 71 -8.40 1.75 11.16
C LEU A 71 -8.87 0.97 9.92
N LYS A 72 -8.55 -0.33 9.85
CA LYS A 72 -9.01 -1.21 8.76
C LYS A 72 -10.54 -1.29 8.73
N THR A 73 -11.14 -1.59 9.88
CA THR A 73 -12.60 -1.74 10.01
C THR A 73 -13.31 -0.44 9.65
N CYS A 74 -12.79 0.70 10.10
CA CYS A 74 -13.34 2.02 9.76
C CYS A 74 -13.29 2.29 8.25
N CYS A 75 -12.15 2.02 7.59
CA CYS A 75 -12.02 2.21 6.15
C CYS A 75 -12.98 1.29 5.38
N GLU A 76 -13.03 0.01 5.73
CA GLU A 76 -13.87 -0.97 5.03
C GLU A 76 -15.36 -0.69 5.21
N ALA A 77 -15.80 -0.31 6.41
CA ALA A 77 -17.18 0.09 6.68
C ALA A 77 -17.60 1.35 5.91
N ARG A 78 -16.66 2.26 5.64
CA ARG A 78 -16.90 3.50 4.89
C ARG A 78 -16.60 3.38 3.39
N GLY A 79 -16.22 2.20 2.90
CA GLY A 79 -15.83 1.98 1.50
C GLY A 79 -14.57 2.75 1.09
N LEU A 80 -13.71 3.11 2.04
CA LEU A 80 -12.46 3.83 1.80
C LEU A 80 -11.31 2.86 1.55
N GLU A 81 -10.49 3.16 0.54
CA GLU A 81 -9.31 2.34 0.25
C GLU A 81 -8.23 2.47 1.32
N ASN A 82 -8.05 3.66 1.88
CA ASN A 82 -7.13 3.92 2.98
C ASN A 82 -7.59 5.17 3.76
N CYS A 83 -7.03 5.40 4.94
CA CYS A 83 -7.38 6.51 5.81
C CYS A 83 -7.17 7.89 5.16
N GLY A 84 -6.25 8.00 4.22
CA GLY A 84 -6.01 9.23 3.45
C GLY A 84 -7.22 9.73 2.67
N ARG A 85 -8.19 8.87 2.35
CA ARG A 85 -9.45 9.25 1.69
C ARG A 85 -10.57 9.60 2.68
N CYS A 86 -10.27 9.62 3.98
CA CYS A 86 -11.24 10.01 5.00
C CYS A 86 -11.47 11.54 4.99
N GLY A 87 -12.73 11.98 5.12
CA GLY A 87 -13.06 13.41 5.20
C GLY A 87 -12.52 14.12 6.46
N GLU A 88 -12.12 13.35 7.48
CA GLU A 88 -11.54 13.84 8.74
C GLU A 88 -10.02 13.63 8.77
N PHE A 89 -9.37 13.43 7.62
CA PHE A 89 -7.97 13.04 7.57
C PHE A 89 -6.99 14.19 7.93
N PRO A 90 -5.97 13.96 8.79
CA PRO A 90 -5.77 12.75 9.59
C PRO A 90 -6.69 12.72 10.80
N CYS A 91 -7.45 11.62 10.96
CA CYS A 91 -8.36 11.50 12.10
C CYS A 91 -7.59 11.12 13.37
N GLU A 92 -8.19 11.39 14.53
CA GLU A 92 -7.56 11.17 15.84
C GLU A 92 -7.04 9.74 16.02
N VAL A 93 -7.82 8.73 15.62
CA VAL A 93 -7.42 7.32 15.72
C VAL A 93 -6.16 7.04 14.89
N LEU A 94 -6.03 7.63 13.70
CA LEU A 94 -4.84 7.46 12.88
C LEU A 94 -3.61 8.11 13.53
N VAL A 95 -3.80 9.32 14.09
CA VAL A 95 -2.74 10.05 14.81
C VAL A 95 -2.26 9.25 16.01
N GLN A 96 -3.17 8.70 16.83
CA GLN A 96 -2.82 7.85 17.97
C GLN A 96 -1.97 6.64 17.53
N PHE A 97 -2.35 5.96 16.45
CA PHE A 97 -1.57 4.85 15.92
C PHE A 97 -0.20 5.28 15.39
N ALA A 98 -0.10 6.44 14.74
CA ALA A 98 1.14 6.92 14.15
C ALA A 98 2.17 7.39 15.20
N PHE A 99 1.70 7.84 16.36
CA PHE A 99 2.53 8.38 17.44
C PHE A 99 2.46 7.54 18.74
N ASP A 100 1.99 6.30 18.66
CA ASP A 100 2.06 5.35 19.78
C ASP A 100 3.52 5.22 20.27
N GLU A 101 3.74 5.23 21.58
CA GLU A 101 5.08 5.26 22.17
C GLU A 101 5.94 4.04 21.82
N ARG A 102 5.31 2.89 21.55
CA ARG A 102 6.00 1.61 21.34
C ARG A 102 6.00 1.18 19.87
N GLN A 103 4.93 1.48 19.14
CA GLN A 103 4.67 0.97 17.79
C GLN A 103 4.32 2.09 16.79
N GLY A 104 4.41 3.34 17.21
CA GLY A 104 4.32 4.50 16.34
C GLY A 104 5.48 4.54 15.35
N ASP A 105 5.26 5.22 14.23
CA ASP A 105 6.28 5.43 13.20
C ASP A 105 6.62 6.91 13.01
N GLY A 106 6.29 7.74 14.00
CA GLY A 106 6.57 9.17 14.00
C GLY A 106 5.77 9.94 12.94
N GLY A 107 4.60 9.44 12.55
CA GLY A 107 3.77 10.07 11.52
C GLY A 107 4.02 9.57 10.09
N ARG A 108 4.99 8.69 9.86
CA ARG A 108 5.31 8.21 8.50
C ARG A 108 4.11 7.58 7.78
N ARG A 109 3.25 6.84 8.49
CA ARG A 109 2.03 6.27 7.90
C ARG A 109 1.02 7.34 7.45
N ILE A 110 0.99 8.49 8.12
CA ILE A 110 0.11 9.60 7.72
C ILE A 110 0.57 10.18 6.38
N GLU A 111 1.88 10.42 6.23
CA GLU A 111 2.44 10.90 4.96
C GLU A 111 2.24 9.89 3.83
N GLN A 112 2.37 8.59 4.11
CA GLN A 112 2.07 7.55 3.13
C GLN A 112 0.59 7.53 2.72
N CYS A 113 -0.33 7.73 3.66
CA CYS A 113 -1.74 7.93 3.35
C CYS A 113 -1.97 9.16 2.46
N ARG A 114 -1.31 10.29 2.70
CA ARG A 114 -1.39 11.46 1.80
C ARG A 114 -0.95 11.11 0.39
N ALA A 115 0.18 10.44 0.25
CA ALA A 115 0.71 10.04 -1.06
C ALA A 115 -0.27 9.11 -1.81
N TRP A 116 -0.94 8.20 -1.09
CA TRP A 116 -1.94 7.31 -1.68
C TRP A 116 -3.27 7.99 -2.01
N SER A 117 -3.61 9.11 -1.38
CA SER A 117 -4.83 9.86 -1.68
C SER A 117 -4.78 10.67 -2.97
N LEU A 118 -3.58 10.98 -3.46
CA LEU A 118 -3.37 11.80 -4.66
C LEU A 118 -3.51 10.99 -5.97
N GLN A 119 -4.04 9.77 -5.89
CA GLN A 119 -4.23 8.84 -7.00
C GLN A 119 -5.67 8.85 -7.51
#